data_AF-A0A8X7BZU9-F1
#
_entry.id   AF-A0A8X7BZU9-F1
#
_cell.length_a   1.000
_cell.length_b   1.000
_cell.length_c   1.000
_cell.angle_alpha   90.00
_cell.angle_beta   90.00
_cell.angle_gamma   90.00
#
_symmetry.space_group_name_H-M   'P 1'
#
loop_
_entity.id
_entity.type
_entity.pdbx_description
1 polymer ?
#
loop_
_entity_poly.entity_id
_entity_poly.type
_entity_poly.pdbx_seq_one_letter_code
_entity_poly.pdbx_strand_id
1 'polypeptide(L)'
;MHELMHAIGFKHEQNRSDRDDYLTIHWNNIQQGFEHNFAKLKPHENWLINEFDYHSLMIYSETSFSKDGLLKTMVPKKKGIVLTDVFYRFPTASDIHRINTLYDCKIN
;
A
#
# COMPACT_ATOMS: atom_id res chain seq x y z
N MET A 1 -8.43 5.43 -10.71
CA MET A 1 -7.15 4.74 -11.00
C MET A 1 -6.85 3.64 -9.98
N HIS A 2 -6.97 3.88 -8.67
CA HIS A 2 -6.76 2.87 -7.63
C HIS A 2 -7.58 1.58 -7.85
N GLU A 3 -8.90 1.71 -8.03
CA GLU A 3 -9.77 0.54 -8.28
C GLU A 3 -9.46 -0.18 -9.60
N LEU A 4 -8.99 0.55 -10.61
CA LEU A 4 -8.53 -0.07 -11.86
C LEU A 4 -7.25 -0.87 -11.63
N MET A 5 -6.34 -0.39 -10.78
CA MET A 5 -5.14 -1.14 -10.40
C MET A 5 -5.50 -2.44 -9.66
N HIS A 6 -6.53 -2.43 -8.80
CA HIS A 6 -7.06 -3.66 -8.23
C HIS A 6 -7.60 -4.62 -9.29
N ALA A 7 -8.34 -4.12 -10.28
CA ALA A 7 -8.91 -4.94 -11.36
C ALA A 7 -7.83 -5.64 -12.21
N ILE A 8 -6.67 -5.01 -12.40
CA ILE A 8 -5.50 -5.61 -13.08
C ILE A 8 -4.62 -6.44 -12.15
N GLY A 9 -5.07 -6.73 -10.92
CA GLY A 9 -4.43 -7.69 -10.02
C GLY A 9 -3.51 -7.11 -8.95
N PHE A 10 -3.42 -5.78 -8.80
CA PHE A 10 -2.60 -5.21 -7.73
C PHE A 10 -3.28 -5.39 -6.37
N LYS A 11 -2.46 -5.75 -5.39
CA LYS A 11 -2.79 -5.70 -3.98
C LYS A 11 -2.20 -4.44 -3.35
N HIS A 12 -2.67 -4.07 -2.17
CA HIS A 12 -2.19 -2.86 -1.55
C HIS A 12 -0.73 -2.96 -1.09
N GLU A 13 -0.03 -1.83 -1.14
CA GLU A 13 1.37 -1.75 -0.77
C GLU A 13 1.57 -2.04 0.72
N GLN A 14 0.65 -1.60 1.60
CA GLN A 14 0.73 -1.91 3.04
C GLN A 14 0.46 -3.38 3.39
N ASN A 15 -0.03 -4.18 2.44
CA ASN A 15 -0.21 -5.62 2.62
C ASN A 15 0.99 -6.44 2.15
N ARG A 16 2.06 -5.83 1.59
CA ARG A 16 3.24 -6.60 1.18
C ARG A 16 3.79 -7.44 2.34
N SER A 17 4.33 -8.61 2.01
CA SER A 17 4.94 -9.55 2.97
C SER A 17 6.13 -8.94 3.72
N ASP A 18 6.84 -8.00 3.09
CA ASP A 18 8.00 -7.25 3.62
C ASP A 18 7.61 -5.91 4.29
N ARG A 19 6.31 -5.55 4.34
CA ARG A 19 5.89 -4.21 4.79
C ARG A 19 6.33 -3.83 6.20
N ASP A 20 6.56 -4.81 7.08
CA ASP A 20 7.00 -4.55 8.45
C ASP A 20 8.42 -3.93 8.50
N ASP A 21 9.20 -4.00 7.42
CA ASP A 21 10.49 -3.30 7.32
C ASP A 21 10.32 -1.79 7.03
N TYR A 22 9.13 -1.39 6.56
CA TYR A 22 8.85 -0.05 6.06
C TYR A 22 7.77 0.68 6.88
N LEU A 23 6.83 -0.06 7.47
CA LEU A 23 5.69 0.48 8.20
C LEU A 23 5.64 -0.05 9.64
N THR A 24 5.05 0.76 10.52
CA THR A 24 4.53 0.32 11.82
C THR A 24 3.01 0.37 11.77
N ILE A 25 2.34 -0.74 12.12
CA ILE A 25 0.87 -0.80 12.21
C ILE A 25 0.43 -0.66 13.68
N HIS A 26 -0.48 0.26 13.93
CA HIS A 26 -1.08 0.49 15.24
C HIS A 26 -2.42 -0.24 15.34
N TRP A 27 -2.36 -1.56 15.58
CA TRP A 27 -3.55 -2.42 15.62
C TRP A 27 -4.65 -1.92 16.56
N ASN A 28 -4.30 -1.37 17.72
CA ASN A 28 -5.24 -0.82 18.71
C ASN A 28 -6.00 0.43 18.24
N ASN A 29 -5.55 1.06 17.15
CA ASN A 29 -6.16 2.25 16.56
C ASN A 29 -7.11 1.89 15.41
N ILE A 30 -7.09 0.64 14.93
CA ILE A 30 -7.94 0.18 13.84
C ILE A 30 -9.37 -0.03 14.35
N GLN A 31 -10.36 0.35 13.55
CA GLN A 31 -11.76 0.07 13.80
C GLN A 31 -11.99 -1.44 13.91
N GLN A 32 -12.70 -1.86 14.96
CA GLN A 32 -12.99 -3.27 15.20
C GLN A 32 -13.63 -3.93 13.97
N GLY A 33 -13.07 -5.07 13.54
CA GLY A 33 -13.52 -5.83 12.37
C GLY A 33 -12.79 -5.47 11.07
N PHE A 34 -11.99 -4.39 11.05
CA PHE A 34 -11.24 -3.95 9.86
C PHE A 34 -9.76 -4.35 9.87
N GLU A 35 -9.31 -5.11 10.86
CA GLU A 35 -7.91 -5.53 11.02
C GLU A 35 -7.41 -6.33 9.81
N HIS A 36 -8.29 -7.09 9.17
CA HIS A 36 -7.99 -7.87 7.97
C HIS A 36 -7.48 -7.01 6.79
N ASN A 37 -7.84 -5.72 6.72
CA ASN A 37 -7.35 -4.80 5.69
C ASN A 37 -5.85 -4.49 5.82
N PHE A 38 -5.24 -4.80 6.97
CA PHE A 38 -3.82 -4.62 7.25
C PHE A 38 -3.06 -5.95 7.33
N ALA A 39 -3.72 -7.08 7.06
CA ALA A 39 -3.08 -8.39 7.05
C ALA A 39 -2.02 -8.45 5.94
N LYS A 40 -0.87 -9.05 6.23
CA LYS A 40 0.16 -9.25 5.21
C LYS A 40 -0.25 -10.36 4.25
N LEU A 41 0.05 -10.17 2.97
CA LEU A 41 0.08 -11.22 1.97
C LEU A 41 1.13 -12.26 2.36
N LYS A 42 0.87 -13.53 2.04
CA LYS A 42 1.90 -14.56 2.16
C LYS A 42 2.98 -14.33 1.11
N PRO A 43 4.23 -14.76 1.34
CA PRO A 43 5.31 -14.56 0.38
C PRO A 43 5.02 -15.07 -1.04
N HIS A 44 4.25 -16.17 -1.18
CA HIS A 44 3.87 -16.69 -2.50
C HIS A 44 2.70 -15.94 -3.16
N GLU A 45 1.95 -15.15 -2.40
CA GLU A 45 0.86 -14.29 -2.88
C GLU A 45 1.36 -12.87 -3.21
N ASN A 46 2.63 -12.58 -2.93
CA ASN A 46 3.20 -11.24 -3.02
C ASN A 46 4.38 -11.19 -3.99
N TRP A 47 4.20 -10.50 -5.12
CA TRP A 47 5.28 -10.30 -6.09
C TRP A 47 6.03 -9.00 -5.80
N LEU A 48 7.19 -9.15 -5.17
CA LEU A 48 8.12 -8.08 -4.84
C LEU A 48 8.96 -7.69 -6.06
N ILE A 49 8.31 -7.08 -7.06
CA ILE A 49 8.94 -6.65 -8.32
C ILE A 49 9.91 -5.48 -8.09
N ASN A 50 9.60 -4.62 -7.14
CA ASN A 50 10.28 -3.36 -6.84
C ASN A 50 10.35 -3.12 -5.32
N GLU A 51 11.20 -2.17 -4.92
CA GLU A 51 11.25 -1.69 -3.54
C GLU A 51 9.90 -1.11 -3.08
N PHE A 52 9.70 -1.07 -1.77
CA PHE A 52 8.49 -0.51 -1.16
C PHE A 52 8.31 0.97 -1.51
N ASP A 53 7.15 1.33 -2.06
CA ASP A 53 6.85 2.70 -2.47
C ASP A 53 5.79 3.35 -1.57
N TYR A 54 6.24 4.22 -0.66
CA TYR A 54 5.37 5.02 0.21
C TYR A 54 4.41 5.96 -0.54
N HIS A 55 4.70 6.27 -1.80
CA HIS A 55 3.88 7.13 -2.64
C HIS A 55 3.02 6.36 -3.64
N SER A 56 3.12 5.01 -3.65
CA SER A 56 2.31 4.16 -4.52
C SER A 56 0.85 4.56 -4.45
N LEU A 57 0.16 4.52 -5.58
CA LEU A 57 -1.29 4.69 -5.61
C LEU A 57 -2.00 3.60 -4.79
N MET A 58 -1.33 2.47 -4.54
CA MET A 58 -1.88 1.31 -3.83
C MET A 58 -1.61 1.29 -2.33
N ILE A 59 -1.06 2.35 -1.74
CA ILE A 59 -0.92 2.44 -0.28
C ILE A 59 -2.07 3.24 0.34
N TYR A 60 -2.54 2.80 1.50
CA TYR A 60 -3.48 3.55 2.31
C TYR A 60 -2.89 4.82 2.93
N SER A 61 -3.76 5.69 3.46
CA SER A 61 -3.37 6.85 4.27
C SER A 61 -3.08 6.46 5.72
N GLU A 62 -2.41 7.33 6.48
CA GLU A 62 -2.07 7.05 7.89
C GLU A 62 -3.28 6.78 8.79
N THR A 63 -4.46 7.34 8.47
CA THR A 63 -5.68 7.25 9.28
C THR A 63 -6.74 6.31 8.69
N SER A 64 -6.39 5.55 7.65
CA SER A 64 -7.31 4.59 7.02
C SER A 64 -7.85 3.61 8.06
N PHE A 65 -9.16 3.39 8.08
CA PHE A 65 -9.86 2.54 9.05
C PHE A 65 -9.57 2.88 10.53
N SER A 66 -9.26 4.13 10.83
CA SER A 66 -9.11 4.59 12.21
C SER A 66 -10.44 4.49 12.96
N LYS A 67 -10.40 3.96 14.19
CA LYS A 67 -11.59 3.79 15.03
C LYS A 67 -12.28 5.11 15.41
N ASP A 68 -11.57 6.24 15.34
CA ASP A 68 -12.10 7.58 15.61
C ASP A 68 -11.89 8.56 14.44
N GLY A 69 -11.40 8.08 13.29
CA GLY A 69 -11.11 8.88 12.11
C GLY A 69 -9.86 9.78 12.21
N LEU A 70 -9.20 9.86 13.37
CA LEU A 70 -8.08 10.78 13.63
C LEU A 70 -6.79 10.04 14.00
N LEU A 71 -6.90 8.91 14.71
CA LEU A 71 -5.74 8.11 15.09
C LEU A 71 -5.05 7.53 13.85
N LYS A 72 -3.72 7.53 13.89
CA LYS A 72 -2.93 6.85 12.86
C LYS A 72 -3.03 5.33 13.07
N THR A 73 -3.48 4.60 12.07
CA THR A 73 -3.48 3.13 12.02
C THR A 73 -2.18 2.57 11.47
N MET A 74 -1.43 3.38 10.71
CA MET A 74 -0.09 3.04 10.27
C MET A 74 0.81 4.27 10.08
N VAL A 75 2.11 4.08 10.25
CA VAL A 75 3.12 5.13 10.05
C VAL A 75 4.37 4.59 9.31
N PRO A 76 4.98 5.38 8.42
CA PRO A 76 6.29 5.08 7.84
C PRO A 76 7.38 5.00 8.90
N LYS A 77 8.29 4.02 8.76
CA LYS A 77 9.56 3.99 9.53
C LYS A 77 10.57 5.00 9.01
N LYS A 78 10.47 5.39 7.73
CA LYS A 78 11.30 6.43 7.11
C LYS A 78 10.82 7.82 7.57
N LYS A 79 11.73 8.61 8.15
CA LYS A 79 11.45 9.98 8.61
C LYS A 79 11.07 10.90 7.46
N GLY A 80 10.14 11.83 7.72
CA GLY A 80 9.72 12.86 6.76
C GLY A 80 8.70 12.40 5.71
N ILE A 81 8.24 11.16 5.78
CA ILE A 81 7.20 10.63 4.90
C ILE A 81 5.85 10.72 5.61
N VAL A 82 4.83 11.19 4.88
CA VAL A 82 3.42 11.22 5.30
C VAL A 82 2.60 10.45 4.28
N LEU A 83 1.81 9.49 4.73
CA LEU A 83 0.91 8.73 3.86
C LEU A 83 -0.42 9.46 3.70
N THR A 84 -0.61 10.06 2.53
CA THR A 84 -1.83 10.77 2.15
C THR A 84 -2.88 9.86 1.54
N ASP A 85 -4.11 10.36 1.40
CA ASP A 85 -5.20 9.64 0.75
C ASP A 85 -4.97 9.40 -0.75
N VAL A 86 -5.52 8.30 -1.26
CA VAL A 86 -5.48 7.88 -2.67
C VAL A 86 -6.06 8.94 -3.60
N PHE A 87 -7.05 9.72 -3.15
CA PHE A 87 -7.68 10.77 -3.97
C PHE A 87 -6.69 11.85 -4.44
N TYR A 88 -5.57 12.00 -3.75
CA TYR A 88 -4.53 12.99 -4.07
C TYR A 88 -3.34 12.41 -4.85
N ARG A 89 -3.44 11.17 -5.32
CA ARG A 89 -2.32 10.43 -5.91
C ARG A 89 -2.56 10.02 -7.35
N PHE A 90 -1.45 9.89 -8.07
CA PHE A 90 -1.38 9.28 -9.40
C PHE A 90 -0.39 8.12 -9.36
N PRO A 91 -0.47 7.15 -10.30
CA PRO A 91 0.48 6.05 -10.35
C PRO A 91 1.92 6.57 -10.41
N THR A 92 2.78 6.04 -9.54
CA THR A 92 4.20 6.40 -9.54
C THR A 92 4.94 5.69 -10.68
N ALA A 93 6.20 6.08 -10.93
CA ALA A 93 7.08 5.31 -11.81
C ALA A 93 7.24 3.85 -11.34
N SER A 94 7.19 3.63 -10.01
CA SER A 94 7.20 2.32 -9.37
C SER A 94 5.95 1.51 -9.75
N ASP A 95 4.77 2.11 -9.64
CA ASP A 95 3.49 1.48 -10.04
C ASP A 95 3.50 1.12 -11.54
N ILE A 96 3.93 2.04 -12.39
CA ILE A 96 4.01 1.82 -13.85
C ILE A 96 5.00 0.69 -14.18
N HIS A 97 6.15 0.64 -13.52
CA HIS A 97 7.13 -0.43 -13.71
C HIS A 97 6.58 -1.80 -13.33
N ARG A 98 5.83 -1.89 -12.21
CA ARG A 98 5.17 -3.14 -11.82
C ARG A 98 4.15 -3.58 -12.87
N ILE A 99 3.34 -2.65 -13.39
CA ILE A 99 2.33 -2.96 -14.42
C ILE A 99 3.03 -3.52 -15.67
N ASN A 100 4.06 -2.83 -16.14
CA ASN A 100 4.79 -3.24 -17.34
C ASN A 100 5.47 -4.60 -17.16
N THR A 101 5.99 -4.88 -15.96
CA THR A 101 6.61 -6.17 -15.65
C THR A 101 5.59 -7.31 -15.60
N LEU A 102 4.43 -7.06 -15.00
CA LEU A 102 3.36 -8.06 -14.86
C LEU A 102 2.74 -8.46 -16.21
N TYR A 103 2.66 -7.53 -17.14
CA TYR A 103 1.97 -7.70 -18.42
C TYR A 103 2.91 -7.73 -19.63
N ASP A 104 4.23 -7.86 -19.40
CA ASP A 104 5.28 -7.90 -20.42
C ASP A 104 5.16 -6.74 -21.44
N CYS A 105 4.87 -5.54 -20.93
CA CYS A 105 4.75 -4.36 -21.75
C CYS A 105 6.15 -3.90 -22.19
N LYS A 106 6.38 -3.84 -23.50
CA LYS A 106 7.57 -3.20 -24.07
C LYS A 106 7.39 -1.69 -24.02
N ILE A 107 8.24 -1.01 -23.26
CA ILE A 107 8.31 0.45 -23.28
C ILE A 107 9.02 0.83 -24.59
N ASN A 108 8.25 1.27 -25.59
CA ASN A 108 8.76 1.88 -26.81
C ASN A 108 9.04 3.37 -26.60
#